data_AF-A0A9D6A132-F1
#
_entry.id   AF-A0A9D6A132-F1
#
_cell.length_a   1.000
_cell.length_b   1.000
_cell.length_c   1.000
_cell.angle_alpha   90.00
_cell.angle_beta   90.00
_cell.angle_gamma   90.00
#
_symmetry.space_group_name_H-M   'P 1'
#
loop_
_entity.id
_entity.type
_entity.pdbx_description
1 polymer ?
#
loop_
_entity_poly.entity_id
_entity_poly.type
_entity_poly.pdbx_seq_one_letter_code
_entity_poly.pdbx_strand_id
1 'polypeptide(L)'
;MKLVMNKFVVALMIVFLIFRVFVAVKAQSGDAFIVSPIDINVEIGLIFISFICILLVMRRLKVGGVIYALTFFAYFGVDIYNQVMKVFTDSEFNLNIGMNFISSIFGIIMGILALMNIASYNVKVEKDVKTEWFYDNNGLDREKDKRDDNNNYRIM
;
A
#
# COMPACT_ATOMS: atom_id res chain seq x y z
N MET A 1 2.64 14.03 5.88
CA MET A 1 2.19 13.22 4.71
C MET A 1 2.73 11.78 4.66
N LYS A 2 4.06 11.54 4.74
CA LYS A 2 4.67 10.20 4.53
C LYS A 2 4.14 9.07 5.41
N LEU A 3 3.79 9.37 6.66
CA LEU A 3 3.23 8.40 7.60
C LEU A 3 1.78 8.03 7.26
N VAL A 4 0.98 9.01 6.84
CA VAL A 4 -0.43 8.83 6.47
C VAL A 4 -0.55 8.01 5.19
N MET A 5 0.23 8.35 4.16
CA MET A 5 0.15 7.68 2.87
C MET A 5 0.54 6.19 2.94
N ASN A 6 1.58 5.85 3.71
CA ASN A 6 1.95 4.44 3.89
C ASN A 6 0.91 3.64 4.68
N LYS A 7 0.32 4.24 5.72
CA LYS A 7 -0.77 3.59 6.48
C LYS A 7 -1.97 3.34 5.57
N PHE A 8 -2.31 4.30 4.72
CA PHE A 8 -3.39 4.17 3.75
C PHE A 8 -3.13 3.06 2.72
N VAL A 9 -1.95 3.04 2.10
CA VAL A 9 -1.59 2.00 1.12
C VAL A 9 -1.55 0.61 1.77
N VAL A 10 -0.98 0.49 2.97
CA VAL A 10 -1.00 -0.78 3.72
C VAL A 10 -2.42 -1.23 4.02
N ALA A 11 -3.32 -0.33 4.43
CA ALA A 11 -4.71 -0.67 4.69
C ALA A 11 -5.41 -1.20 3.41
N LEU A 12 -5.20 -0.54 2.26
CA LEU A 12 -5.72 -1.01 0.98
C LEU A 12 -5.15 -2.38 0.59
N MET A 13 -3.85 -2.62 0.82
CA MET A 13 -3.22 -3.93 0.57
C MET A 13 -3.85 -5.03 1.43
N ILE A 14 -4.13 -4.75 2.71
CA ILE A 14 -4.79 -5.71 3.61
C ILE A 14 -6.22 -6.00 3.17
N VAL A 15 -6.99 -4.98 2.81
CA VAL A 15 -8.36 -5.17 2.29
C VAL A 15 -8.35 -6.00 1.01
N PHE A 16 -7.44 -5.69 0.10
CA PHE A 16 -7.30 -6.45 -1.14
C PHE A 16 -6.86 -7.90 -0.89
N LEU A 17 -5.95 -8.12 0.06
CA LEU A 17 -5.55 -9.47 0.49
C LEU A 17 -6.75 -10.28 1.00
N ILE A 18 -7.57 -9.70 1.89
CA ILE A 18 -8.77 -10.36 2.42
C ILE A 18 -9.74 -10.71 1.28
N PHE A 19 -9.93 -9.80 0.33
CA PHE A 19 -10.72 -10.07 -0.87
C PHE A 19 -10.16 -11.24 -1.68
N ARG A 20 -8.84 -11.33 -1.89
CA ARG A 20 -8.22 -12.46 -2.60
C ARG A 20 -8.36 -13.78 -1.84
N VAL A 21 -8.22 -13.76 -0.52
CA VAL A 21 -8.49 -14.95 0.32
C VAL A 21 -9.94 -15.41 0.14
N PHE A 22 -10.91 -14.50 0.13
CA PHE A 22 -12.31 -14.85 -0.10
C PHE A 22 -12.53 -15.48 -1.48
N VAL A 23 -11.94 -14.90 -2.53
CA VAL A 23 -11.99 -15.47 -3.90
C VAL A 23 -11.40 -16.88 -3.94
N ALA A 24 -10.25 -17.10 -3.29
CA ALA A 24 -9.61 -18.41 -3.25
C ALA A 24 -10.46 -19.45 -2.51
N VAL A 25 -11.04 -19.09 -1.37
CA VAL A 25 -11.94 -19.97 -0.59
C VAL A 25 -13.18 -20.34 -1.39
N LYS A 26 -13.79 -19.37 -2.09
CA LYS A 26 -14.95 -19.63 -2.95
C LYS A 26 -14.60 -20.56 -4.12
N ALA A 27 -13.47 -20.31 -4.78
CA ALA A 27 -12.98 -21.18 -5.85
C ALA A 27 -12.71 -22.62 -5.35
N GLN A 28 -12.14 -22.78 -4.14
CA GLN A 28 -11.89 -24.10 -3.55
C GLN A 28 -13.17 -24.84 -3.14
N SER A 29 -14.20 -24.10 -2.72
CA SER A 29 -15.49 -24.70 -2.30
C SER A 29 -16.34 -25.15 -3.49
N GLY A 30 -15.96 -24.80 -4.72
CA GLY A 30 -16.75 -25.06 -5.93
C GLY A 30 -17.97 -24.14 -6.08
N ASP A 31 -18.09 -23.12 -5.22
CA ASP A 31 -19.16 -22.13 -5.30
C ASP A 31 -18.93 -21.22 -6.52
N ALA A 32 -19.98 -21.02 -7.32
CA ALA A 32 -19.95 -20.06 -8.41
C ALA A 32 -19.82 -18.63 -7.86
N PHE A 33 -18.62 -18.05 -7.98
CA PHE A 33 -18.34 -16.66 -7.66
C PHE A 33 -18.06 -15.88 -8.94
N ILE A 34 -18.42 -14.58 -8.92
CA ILE A 34 -18.35 -13.70 -10.09
C ILE A 34 -16.89 -13.45 -10.54
N VAL A 35 -15.93 -13.61 -9.62
CA VAL A 35 -14.49 -13.52 -9.88
C VAL A 35 -13.85 -14.88 -9.63
N SER A 36 -13.01 -15.34 -10.53
CA SER A 36 -12.33 -16.63 -10.45
C SER A 36 -10.82 -16.45 -10.60
N PRO A 37 -10.01 -17.19 -9.82
CA PRO A 37 -8.55 -17.19 -10.03
C PRO A 37 -8.19 -17.86 -11.36
N ILE A 38 -7.00 -17.55 -11.89
CA ILE A 38 -6.46 -18.25 -13.07
C ILE A 38 -6.25 -19.73 -12.73
N ASP A 39 -5.60 -19.97 -11.59
CA ASP A 39 -5.31 -21.28 -11.03
C ASP A 39 -5.27 -21.16 -9.50
N ILE A 40 -5.83 -22.15 -8.80
CA ILE A 40 -5.94 -22.11 -7.35
C ILE A 40 -4.57 -22.20 -6.65
N ASN A 41 -3.63 -22.96 -7.19
CA ASN A 41 -2.31 -23.12 -6.59
C ASN A 41 -1.49 -21.84 -6.74
N VAL A 42 -1.58 -21.20 -7.90
CA VAL A 42 -0.95 -19.90 -8.15
C VAL A 42 -1.55 -18.82 -7.25
N GLU A 43 -2.87 -18.84 -7.05
CA GLU A 43 -3.57 -17.90 -6.17
C GLU A 43 -3.10 -18.01 -4.71
N ILE A 44 -2.99 -19.24 -4.20
CA ILE A 44 -2.49 -19.50 -2.84
C ILE A 44 -1.07 -18.95 -2.70
N GLY A 45 -0.19 -19.21 -3.68
CA GLY A 45 1.16 -18.66 -3.70
C GLY A 45 1.18 -17.13 -3.68
N LEU A 46 0.33 -16.49 -4.47
CA LEU A 46 0.19 -15.03 -4.52
C LEU A 46 -0.26 -14.44 -3.17
N ILE A 47 -1.19 -15.10 -2.47
CA ILE A 47 -1.67 -14.69 -1.14
C ILE A 47 -0.52 -14.73 -0.11
N PHE A 48 0.31 -15.78 -0.12
CA PHE A 48 1.46 -15.85 0.79
C PHE A 48 2.50 -14.77 0.49
N ILE A 49 2.84 -14.57 -0.78
CA ILE A 49 3.82 -13.55 -1.18
C ILE A 49 3.31 -12.15 -0.83
N SER A 50 2.05 -11.86 -1.12
CA SER A 50 1.43 -10.57 -0.80
C SER A 50 1.42 -10.31 0.70
N PHE A 51 1.11 -11.32 1.54
CA PHE A 51 1.18 -11.20 2.99
C PHE A 51 2.60 -10.82 3.48
N ILE A 52 3.63 -11.53 3.00
CA ILE A 52 5.03 -11.23 3.36
C ILE A 52 5.41 -9.81 2.91
N CYS A 53 5.04 -9.44 1.68
CA CYS A 53 5.31 -8.11 1.15
C CYS A 53 4.64 -7.00 1.98
N ILE A 54 3.41 -7.20 2.46
CA ILE A 54 2.72 -6.25 3.33
C ILE A 54 3.52 -6.04 4.63
N LEU A 55 4.03 -7.10 5.25
CA LEU A 55 4.87 -6.99 6.45
C LEU A 55 6.17 -6.19 6.18
N LEU A 56 6.79 -6.39 5.02
CA LEU A 56 7.98 -5.63 4.61
C LEU A 56 7.66 -4.15 4.36
N VAL A 57 6.53 -3.84 3.73
CA VAL A 57 6.07 -2.46 3.48
C VAL A 57 5.70 -1.76 4.79
N MET A 58 5.11 -2.47 5.75
CA MET A 58 4.87 -1.97 7.11
C MET A 58 6.18 -1.56 7.80
N ARG A 59 7.24 -2.34 7.62
CA ARG A 59 8.61 -2.04 8.10
C ARG A 59 9.34 -0.99 7.26
N ARG A 60 8.71 -0.37 6.25
CA ARG A 60 9.30 0.63 5.33
C ARG A 60 10.45 0.10 4.48
N LEU A 61 10.51 -1.21 4.25
CA LEU A 61 11.52 -1.82 3.38
C LEU A 61 11.08 -1.69 1.92
N LYS A 62 11.88 -0.97 1.11
CA LYS A 62 11.58 -0.72 -0.32
C LYS A 62 11.40 -2.02 -1.11
N VAL A 63 12.17 -3.05 -0.75
CA VAL A 63 12.14 -4.37 -1.40
C VAL A 63 10.74 -4.98 -1.36
N GLY A 64 9.98 -4.80 -0.27
CA GLY A 64 8.63 -5.35 -0.15
C GLY A 64 7.67 -4.79 -1.20
N GLY A 65 7.69 -3.47 -1.43
CA GLY A 65 6.81 -2.86 -2.43
C GLY A 65 7.22 -3.18 -3.87
N VAL A 66 8.51 -3.38 -4.14
CA VAL A 66 9.00 -3.79 -5.47
C VAL A 66 8.56 -5.22 -5.80
N ILE A 67 8.77 -6.17 -4.88
CA ILE A 67 8.34 -7.56 -5.07
C ILE A 67 6.82 -7.64 -5.21
N TYR A 68 6.08 -6.87 -4.39
CA TYR A 68 4.62 -6.79 -4.50
C TYR A 68 4.18 -6.32 -5.90
N ALA A 69 4.77 -5.22 -6.40
CA ALA A 69 4.42 -4.70 -7.72
C ALA A 69 4.75 -5.69 -8.85
N LEU A 70 5.93 -6.30 -8.83
CA LEU A 70 6.34 -7.27 -9.86
C LEU A 70 5.42 -8.49 -9.89
N THR A 71 5.10 -9.05 -8.73
CA THR A 71 4.23 -10.23 -8.64
C THR A 71 2.81 -9.92 -9.09
N PHE A 72 2.29 -8.75 -8.73
CA PHE A 72 0.96 -8.31 -9.14
C PHE A 72 0.90 -8.01 -10.64
N PHE A 73 1.93 -7.36 -11.21
CA PHE A 73 2.00 -7.14 -12.66
C PHE A 73 2.12 -8.45 -13.44
N ALA A 74 2.92 -9.41 -12.95
CA ALA A 74 3.04 -10.71 -13.59
C ALA A 74 1.71 -11.49 -13.55
N TYR A 75 1.07 -11.56 -12.39
CA TYR A 75 -0.17 -12.32 -12.24
C TYR A 75 -1.36 -11.66 -12.95
N PHE A 76 -1.67 -10.41 -12.63
CA PHE A 76 -2.84 -9.71 -13.17
C PHE A 76 -2.64 -9.27 -14.62
N GLY A 77 -1.40 -9.06 -15.07
CA GLY A 77 -1.11 -8.80 -16.48
C GLY A 77 -1.44 -10.00 -17.37
N VAL A 78 -1.08 -11.21 -16.93
CA VAL A 78 -1.46 -12.45 -17.63
C VAL A 78 -2.98 -12.66 -17.59
N ASP A 79 -3.62 -12.40 -16.45
CA ASP A 79 -5.09 -12.54 -16.37
C ASP A 79 -5.79 -11.58 -17.34
N ILE A 80 -5.39 -10.30 -17.38
CA ILE A 80 -5.93 -9.31 -18.33
C ILE A 80 -5.80 -9.82 -19.77
N TYR A 81 -4.63 -10.32 -20.15
CA TYR A 81 -4.41 -10.87 -21.49
C TYR A 81 -5.37 -12.03 -21.79
N ASN A 82 -5.52 -12.96 -20.84
CA ASN A 82 -6.41 -14.11 -20.99
C ASN A 82 -7.88 -13.70 -21.13
N GLN A 83 -8.35 -12.72 -20.34
CA GLN A 83 -9.74 -12.25 -20.44
C GLN A 83 -9.99 -11.54 -21.77
N VAL A 84 -9.04 -10.70 -22.22
CA VAL A 84 -9.14 -10.01 -23.51
C VAL A 84 -9.19 -11.02 -24.66
N MET A 85 -8.34 -12.06 -24.63
CA MET A 85 -8.31 -13.08 -25.67
C MET A 85 -9.60 -13.91 -25.74
N LYS A 86 -10.23 -14.20 -24.58
CA LYS A 86 -11.55 -14.87 -24.53
C LYS A 86 -12.62 -14.05 -25.24
N VAL A 87 -12.66 -12.73 -25.01
CA VAL A 87 -13.63 -11.85 -25.68
C VAL A 87 -13.44 -11.87 -27.20
N PHE A 88 -12.19 -11.85 -27.68
CA PHE A 88 -11.91 -11.87 -29.12
C PHE A 88 -12.20 -13.21 -29.80
N THR A 89 -12.02 -14.32 -29.08
CA THR A 89 -12.18 -15.67 -29.65
C THR A 89 -13.63 -16.14 -29.58
N ASP A 90 -14.26 -16.01 -28.42
CA ASP A 90 -15.59 -16.57 -28.16
C ASP A 90 -16.70 -15.61 -28.58
N SER A 91 -16.38 -14.36 -28.92
CA SER A 91 -17.32 -13.32 -29.40
C SER A 91 -18.49 -13.01 -28.44
N GLU A 92 -18.45 -13.54 -27.22
CA GLU A 92 -19.46 -13.35 -26.18
C GLU A 92 -18.86 -12.63 -24.97
N PHE A 93 -19.45 -11.48 -24.64
CA PHE A 93 -19.10 -10.77 -23.41
C PHE A 93 -19.96 -11.30 -22.26
N ASN A 94 -19.36 -12.16 -21.44
CA ASN A 94 -19.99 -12.65 -20.21
C ASN A 94 -19.64 -11.73 -19.02
N LEU A 95 -20.60 -11.55 -18.10
CA LEU A 95 -20.45 -10.77 -16.87
C LEU A 95 -19.24 -11.26 -16.04
N ASN A 96 -18.99 -12.57 -15.99
CA ASN A 96 -17.82 -13.12 -15.28
C ASN A 96 -16.48 -12.69 -15.90
N ILE A 97 -16.40 -12.57 -17.23
CA ILE A 97 -15.19 -12.12 -17.92
C ILE A 97 -14.93 -10.64 -17.58
N GLY A 98 -15.98 -9.81 -17.67
CA GLY A 98 -15.89 -8.39 -17.32
C GLY A 98 -15.47 -8.16 -15.87
N MET A 99 -16.02 -8.92 -14.93
CA MET A 99 -15.70 -8.76 -13.51
C MET A 99 -14.30 -9.26 -13.14
N ASN A 100 -13.83 -10.34 -13.77
CA ASN A 100 -12.43 -10.75 -13.65
C ASN A 100 -11.48 -9.68 -14.20
N PHE A 101 -11.77 -9.12 -15.37
CA PHE A 101 -10.99 -8.04 -15.96
C PHE A 101 -10.91 -6.81 -15.04
N ILE A 102 -12.03 -6.38 -14.46
CA ILE A 102 -12.08 -5.28 -13.48
C ILE A 102 -11.25 -5.63 -12.23
N SER A 103 -11.40 -6.84 -11.67
CA SER A 103 -10.60 -7.30 -10.54
C SER A 103 -9.11 -7.23 -10.84
N SER A 104 -8.71 -7.57 -12.06
CA SER A 104 -7.31 -7.58 -12.48
C SER A 104 -6.76 -6.17 -12.70
N ILE A 105 -7.58 -5.22 -13.16
CA ILE A 105 -7.23 -3.80 -13.16
C ILE A 105 -6.96 -3.31 -11.73
N PHE A 106 -7.81 -3.67 -10.76
CA PHE A 106 -7.55 -3.33 -9.35
C PHE A 106 -6.23 -3.93 -8.87
N GLY A 107 -5.91 -5.17 -9.26
CA GLY A 107 -4.61 -5.78 -9.03
C GLY A 107 -3.44 -4.93 -9.56
N ILE A 108 -3.50 -4.48 -10.82
CA ILE A 108 -2.48 -3.59 -11.41
C ILE A 108 -2.38 -2.27 -10.61
N ILE A 109 -3.52 -1.64 -10.28
CA ILE A 109 -3.55 -0.39 -9.51
C ILE A 109 -2.86 -0.58 -8.15
N MET A 110 -3.11 -1.71 -7.47
CA MET A 110 -2.45 -2.03 -6.21
C MET A 110 -0.93 -2.15 -6.35
N GLY A 111 -0.43 -2.73 -7.45
CA GLY A 111 0.99 -2.75 -7.77
C GLY A 111 1.58 -1.35 -7.96
N ILE A 112 0.87 -0.47 -8.67
CA ILE A 112 1.28 0.93 -8.88
C ILE A 112 1.31 1.69 -7.54
N LEU A 113 0.27 1.53 -6.71
CA LEU A 113 0.21 2.16 -5.38
C LEU A 113 1.36 1.70 -4.48
N ALA A 114 1.80 0.44 -4.58
CA ALA A 114 2.97 -0.06 -3.88
C ALA A 114 4.26 0.69 -4.29
N LEU A 115 4.43 0.96 -5.59
CA LEU A 115 5.57 1.73 -6.11
C LEU A 115 5.49 3.21 -5.71
N MET A 116 4.31 3.82 -5.80
CA MET A 116 4.08 5.20 -5.33
C MET A 116 4.39 5.33 -3.84
N ASN A 117 4.05 4.30 -3.05
CA ASN A 117 4.35 4.28 -1.63
C ASN A 117 5.86 4.40 -1.36
N ILE A 118 6.67 3.64 -2.12
CA ILE A 118 8.12 3.71 -2.04
C ILE A 118 8.64 5.10 -2.45
N ALA A 119 8.12 5.67 -3.53
CA ALA A 119 8.57 6.97 -4.04
C ALA A 119 8.40 8.09 -3.01
N SER A 120 7.32 8.06 -2.22
CA SER A 120 7.08 9.05 -1.16
C SER A 120 8.10 9.04 -0.03
N TYR A 121 8.86 7.96 0.15
CA TYR A 121 9.86 7.90 1.23
C TYR A 121 10.91 9.00 1.07
N ASN A 122 11.24 9.37 -0.17
CA ASN A 122 12.27 10.35 -0.50
C ASN A 122 11.77 11.80 -0.61
N VAL A 123 10.45 12.06 -0.58
CA VAL A 123 9.91 13.41 -0.76
C VAL A 123 10.25 14.29 0.45
N LYS A 124 11.08 15.32 0.32
CA LYS A 124 11.31 16.24 1.45
C LYS A 124 10.00 17.00 1.72
N VAL A 125 9.61 17.10 2.99
CA VAL A 125 8.50 17.99 3.36
C VAL A 125 9.04 19.40 3.23
N GLU A 126 8.36 20.22 2.44
CA GLU A 126 8.69 21.63 2.30
C GLU A 126 8.43 22.31 3.64
N LYS A 127 9.43 23.02 4.17
CA LYS A 127 9.31 23.77 5.42
C LYS A 127 8.29 24.90 5.21
N ASP A 128 7.32 25.04 6.11
CA ASP A 128 6.38 26.15 6.03
C ASP A 128 7.07 27.41 6.56
N VAL A 129 7.68 28.15 5.63
CA VAL A 129 8.50 29.34 5.89
C VAL A 129 7.74 30.39 6.72
N LYS A 130 6.39 30.41 6.67
CA LYS A 130 5.59 31.41 7.41
C LYS A 130 5.46 31.14 8.90
N THR A 131 5.61 29.89 9.35
CA THR A 131 5.38 29.51 10.75
C THR A 131 6.62 28.93 11.43
N GLU A 132 7.53 28.28 10.70
CA GLU A 132 8.73 27.68 11.28
C GLU A 132 9.83 28.69 11.63
N TRP A 133 9.86 29.88 11.02
CA TRP A 133 10.85 30.93 11.35
C TRP A 133 10.76 31.41 12.80
N PHE A 134 9.60 31.27 13.45
CA PHE A 134 9.40 31.63 14.85
C PHE A 134 9.96 30.58 15.82
N TYR A 135 10.01 29.30 15.42
CA TYR A 135 10.44 28.19 16.27
C TYR A 135 11.90 27.77 16.03
N ASP A 136 12.47 28.05 14.86
CA ASP A 136 13.89 27.76 14.55
C ASP A 136 14.84 28.92 14.96
N ASN A 137 14.31 30.04 15.49
CA ASN A 137 15.11 31.21 15.82
C ASN A 137 15.51 31.24 17.31
N ASN A 138 16.66 30.63 17.63
CA ASN A 138 17.27 30.66 18.97
C ASN A 138 17.61 32.09 19.48
N GLY A 139 17.50 33.13 18.64
CA GLY A 139 17.74 34.52 19.04
C GLY A 139 16.57 35.18 19.78
N LEU A 140 15.39 34.54 19.80
CA LEU A 140 14.22 35.00 20.55
C LEU A 140 14.01 34.21 21.86
N ASP A 141 14.74 33.12 22.04
CA ASP A 141 14.78 32.43 23.33
C ASP A 141 15.37 33.38 24.36
N ARG A 142 14.64 33.57 25.47
CA ARG A 142 15.15 34.39 26.57
C ARG A 142 16.44 33.76 27.08
N GLU A 143 17.57 34.42 26.83
CA GLU A 143 18.79 34.15 27.57
C GLU A 143 18.47 34.34 29.06
N LYS A 144 18.76 33.33 29.88
CA LYS A 144 18.61 33.45 31.33
C LYS A 144 19.55 34.55 31.81
N ASP A 145 19.00 35.64 32.35
CA ASP A 145 19.81 36.70 32.96
C ASP A 145 20.65 36.06 34.07
N LYS A 146 21.96 36.32 34.07
CA LYS A 146 22.89 35.82 35.10
C LYS A 146 22.61 36.39 36.49
N ARG A 147 21.74 37.42 36.57
CA ARG A 147 21.26 38.05 37.81
C ARG A 147 19.93 37.49 38.30
N ASP A 148 19.38 36.47 37.64
CA ASP A 148 18.20 35.78 38.15
C ASP A 148 18.61 35.04 39.43
N ASP A 149 18.17 35.56 40.57
CA ASP A 149 18.51 35.05 41.89
C ASP A 149 18.05 33.58 41.99
N ASN A 150 19.01 32.66 41.94
CA ASN A 150 18.80 31.25 42.28
C ASN A 150 18.64 31.07 43.80
N ASN A 151 17.82 31.89 44.44
CA ASN A 151 17.52 31.75 45.86
C ASN A 151 16.69 30.49 46.09
N ASN A 152 17.43 29.42 46.31
CA ASN A 152 16.95 28.14 46.79
C ASN A 152 16.59 28.31 48.27
N TYR A 153 15.42 28.89 48.56
CA TYR A 153 14.91 28.91 49.92
C TYR A 153 14.73 27.45 50.35
N ARG A 154 15.60 27.00 51.25
CA ARG A 154 15.44 25.70 51.94
C ARG A 154 14.15 25.81 52.74
N ILE A 155 13.10 25.16 52.24
CA ILE A 155 11.90 24.90 53.01
C ILE A 155 12.31 23.89 54.08
N MET A 156 12.31 24.31 55.34
CA MET A 156 12.48 23.43 56.51
C MET A 156 11.30 22.48 56.66
#